data_AF-A0A1M7JFE7-F1
#
_entry.id   AF-A0A1M7JFE7-F1
#
_cell.length_a   1.000
_cell.length_b   1.000
_cell.length_c   1.000
_cell.angle_alpha   90.00
_cell.angle_beta   90.00
_cell.angle_gamma   90.00
#
_symmetry.space_group_name_H-M   'P 1'
#
loop_
_entity.id
_entity.type
_entity.pdbx_description
1 polymer ?
#
loop_
_entity_poly.entity_id
_entity_poly.type
_entity_poly.pdbx_seq_one_letter_code
_entity_poly.pdbx_strand_id
1 'polypeptide(L)'
;MVKLETVIKRSNNNFDLIRLLAALMVVFGHSFQLFRNDGYPEPVSHYFPDLNCGGLAVDIFFFLSGLFITASFVNSPSRQAFIIMRIFRIWPALIVCTIVTVFLVGPVVSKLTVFQYFNSKITWSYLFRNITLQNVRFFLPGMFDANHDPRTVNGPLWTLPVEVGCYFLTFIMGIMCVFKEKWFTVLIFTTLILLYAFNYEQLFIYWNKPVPFFFAGSLAYILRKYIIIDY
;
A
#
# COMPACT_ATOMS: atom_id res chain seq x y z
N MET A 1 -25.90 15.02 11.74
CA MET A 1 -24.49 15.18 12.16
C MET A 1 -23.98 14.05 13.03
N VAL A 2 -23.33 13.05 12.41
CA VAL A 2 -22.61 11.96 13.08
C VAL A 2 -21.12 12.32 13.15
N LYS A 3 -20.45 12.13 14.29
CA LYS A 3 -19.00 12.35 14.38
C LYS A 3 -18.23 11.16 13.83
N LEU A 4 -17.06 11.41 13.22
CA LEU A 4 -16.19 10.35 12.71
C LEU A 4 -15.82 9.32 13.80
N GLU A 5 -15.67 9.73 15.06
CA GLU A 5 -15.44 8.82 16.19
C GLU A 5 -16.50 7.72 16.33
N THR A 6 -17.76 8.01 16.01
CA THR A 6 -18.86 7.04 16.09
C THR A 6 -18.81 6.04 14.94
N VAL A 7 -18.39 6.49 13.75
CA VAL A 7 -18.30 5.66 12.53
C VAL A 7 -17.08 4.73 12.57
N ILE A 8 -15.96 5.14 13.17
CA ILE A 8 -14.75 4.29 13.25
C ILE A 8 -14.99 2.98 14.03
N LYS A 9 -16.02 2.90 14.88
CA LYS A 9 -16.36 1.67 15.61
C LYS A 9 -16.87 0.58 14.66
N ARG A 10 -16.28 -0.62 14.76
CA ARG A 10 -16.48 -1.77 13.84
C ARG A 10 -17.94 -2.18 13.59
N SER A 11 -18.85 -1.90 14.53
CA SER A 11 -20.26 -2.30 14.44
C SER A 11 -21.14 -1.34 13.62
N ASN A 12 -20.59 -0.26 13.05
CA ASN A 12 -21.40 0.77 12.37
C ASN A 12 -20.66 1.45 11.21
N ASN A 13 -19.98 0.69 10.35
CA ASN A 13 -19.34 1.27 9.17
C ASN A 13 -19.24 0.34 7.96
N ASN A 14 -19.05 0.96 6.80
CA ASN A 14 -18.88 0.31 5.49
C ASN A 14 -17.43 0.37 5.01
N PHE A 15 -16.44 0.44 5.92
CA PHE A 15 -15.03 0.55 5.50
C PHE A 15 -14.55 -0.69 4.74
N ASP A 16 -15.11 -1.86 5.02
CA ASP A 16 -14.79 -3.07 4.27
C ASP A 16 -15.37 -3.03 2.84
N LEU A 17 -16.54 -2.42 2.66
CA LEU A 17 -17.07 -2.14 1.32
C LEU A 17 -16.19 -1.14 0.56
N ILE A 18 -15.73 -0.07 1.22
CA ILE A 18 -14.81 0.90 0.61
C ILE A 18 -13.51 0.21 0.18
N ARG A 19 -12.95 -0.69 1.01
CA ARG A 19 -11.77 -1.49 0.66
C ARG A 19 -12.04 -2.41 -0.52
N LEU A 20 -13.21 -3.04 -0.58
CA LEU A 20 -13.59 -3.88 -1.71
C LEU A 20 -13.67 -3.07 -3.00
N LEU A 21 -14.33 -1.90 -2.97
CA LEU A 21 -14.41 -1.00 -4.12
C LEU A 21 -13.02 -0.53 -4.56
N ALA A 22 -12.16 -0.14 -3.62
CA ALA A 22 -10.76 0.20 -3.92
C ALA A 22 -10.00 -0.99 -4.52
N ALA A 23 -10.17 -2.21 -4.00
CA ALA A 23 -9.54 -3.40 -4.57
C ALA A 23 -10.00 -3.66 -6.02
N LEU A 24 -11.29 -3.48 -6.31
CA LEU A 24 -11.82 -3.58 -7.67
C LEU A 24 -11.24 -2.50 -8.59
N MET A 25 -11.08 -1.26 -8.09
CA MET A 25 -10.43 -0.18 -8.83
C MET A 25 -8.96 -0.47 -9.13
N VAL A 26 -8.22 -1.12 -8.21
CA VAL A 26 -6.84 -1.58 -8.45
C VAL A 26 -6.81 -2.61 -9.59
N VAL A 27 -7.69 -3.61 -9.54
CA VAL A 27 -7.79 -4.65 -10.59
C VAL A 27 -8.14 -4.01 -11.93
N PHE A 28 -9.12 -3.10 -11.94
CA PHE A 28 -9.52 -2.36 -13.14
C PHE A 28 -8.36 -1.54 -13.71
N GLY A 29 -7.68 -0.73 -12.88
CA GLY A 29 -6.54 0.09 -13.32
C GLY A 29 -5.38 -0.74 -13.88
N HIS A 30 -5.03 -1.86 -13.22
CA HIS A 30 -3.99 -2.75 -13.73
C HIS A 30 -4.38 -3.47 -15.02
N SER A 31 -5.66 -3.68 -15.30
CA SER A 31 -6.08 -4.28 -16.58
C SER A 31 -5.61 -3.44 -17.78
N PHE A 32 -5.69 -2.11 -17.70
CA PHE A 32 -5.20 -1.20 -18.74
C PHE A 32 -3.67 -1.11 -18.79
N GLN A 33 -2.96 -1.43 -17.71
CA GLN A 33 -1.50 -1.45 -17.71
C GLN A 33 -0.94 -2.76 -18.26
N LEU A 34 -1.65 -3.87 -18.07
CA LEU A 34 -1.20 -5.20 -18.47
C LEU A 34 -1.57 -5.54 -19.91
N PHE A 35 -2.71 -5.06 -20.40
CA PHE A 35 -3.14 -5.26 -21.78
C PHE A 35 -2.73 -4.08 -22.66
N ARG A 36 -2.40 -4.37 -23.92
CA ARG A 36 -2.25 -3.32 -24.93
C ARG A 36 -3.62 -2.66 -25.12
N ASN A 37 -3.64 -1.35 -24.95
CA ASN A 37 -4.84 -0.53 -24.97
C ASN A 37 -5.07 0.12 -26.34
N ASP A 38 -4.22 -0.14 -27.34
CA ASP A 38 -4.30 0.40 -28.71
C ASP A 38 -4.62 1.91 -28.79
N GLY A 39 -4.11 2.69 -27.81
CA GLY A 39 -4.31 4.13 -27.72
C GLY A 39 -5.52 4.58 -26.88
N TYR A 40 -6.28 3.67 -26.28
CA TYR A 40 -7.35 3.97 -25.33
C TYR A 40 -6.80 4.08 -23.90
N PRO A 41 -6.62 5.30 -23.36
CA PRO A 41 -6.24 5.46 -21.96
C PRO A 41 -7.31 4.89 -21.02
N GLU A 42 -6.91 4.55 -19.80
CA GLU A 42 -7.85 4.22 -18.73
C GLU A 42 -8.87 5.37 -18.58
N PRO A 43 -10.17 5.09 -18.38
CA PRO A 43 -11.20 6.13 -18.42
C PRO A 43 -10.95 7.33 -17.50
N VAL A 44 -10.42 7.12 -16.30
CA VAL A 44 -10.08 8.22 -15.40
C VAL A 44 -8.88 9.00 -15.91
N SER A 45 -7.83 8.34 -16.41
CA SER A 45 -6.67 9.03 -16.97
C SER A 45 -6.97 9.78 -18.27
N HIS A 46 -8.02 9.39 -18.99
CA HIS A 46 -8.52 10.15 -20.14
C HIS A 46 -9.00 11.56 -19.76
N TYR A 47 -9.75 11.68 -18.67
CA TYR A 47 -10.28 12.95 -18.19
C TYR A 47 -9.32 13.69 -17.25
N PHE A 48 -8.43 12.95 -16.57
CA PHE A 48 -7.47 13.47 -15.59
C PHE A 48 -6.09 12.84 -15.84
N PRO A 49 -5.22 13.45 -16.68
CA PRO A 49 -3.98 12.83 -17.13
C PRO A 49 -3.04 12.36 -16.00
N ASP A 50 -3.05 13.02 -14.85
CA ASP A 50 -2.21 12.72 -13.69
C ASP A 50 -2.85 11.74 -12.68
N LEU A 51 -4.06 11.28 -12.97
CA LEU A 51 -4.84 10.38 -12.13
C LEU A 51 -5.14 9.08 -12.88
N ASN A 52 -5.02 7.96 -12.19
CA ASN A 52 -5.56 6.70 -12.68
C ASN A 52 -6.30 5.97 -11.55
N CYS A 53 -7.26 5.13 -11.92
CA CYS A 53 -8.09 4.39 -10.95
C CYS A 53 -7.25 3.62 -9.92
N GLY A 54 -6.17 2.97 -10.36
CA GLY A 54 -5.31 2.18 -9.49
C GLY A 54 -4.59 3.03 -8.44
N GLY A 55 -4.04 4.17 -8.84
CA GLY A 55 -3.37 5.13 -7.97
C GLY A 55 -4.33 5.72 -6.94
N LEU A 56 -5.51 6.16 -7.39
CA LEU A 56 -6.54 6.67 -6.49
C LEU A 56 -6.96 5.61 -5.46
N ALA A 57 -7.09 4.35 -5.88
CA ALA A 57 -7.41 3.26 -4.97
C ALA A 57 -6.30 3.01 -3.95
N VAL A 58 -5.02 3.07 -4.36
CA VAL A 58 -3.89 2.99 -3.43
C VAL A 58 -3.91 4.16 -2.44
N ASP A 59 -4.23 5.37 -2.88
CA ASP A 59 -4.36 6.54 -2.01
C ASP A 59 -5.47 6.35 -0.96
N ILE A 60 -6.62 5.77 -1.35
CA ILE A 60 -7.70 5.38 -0.43
C ILE A 60 -7.22 4.33 0.58
N PHE A 61 -6.51 3.29 0.13
CA PHE A 61 -5.95 2.28 1.04
C PHE A 61 -4.98 2.89 2.05
N PHE A 62 -4.11 3.80 1.61
CA PHE A 62 -3.16 4.47 2.48
C PHE A 62 -3.85 5.40 3.47
N PHE A 63 -4.86 6.15 3.06
CA PHE A 63 -5.70 6.95 3.96
C PHE A 63 -6.36 6.08 5.04
N LEU A 64 -7.03 5.00 4.65
CA LEU A 64 -7.64 4.08 5.62
C LEU A 64 -6.58 3.44 6.53
N SER A 65 -5.43 3.04 5.99
CA SER A 65 -4.32 2.52 6.78
C SER A 65 -3.84 3.56 7.79
N GLY A 66 -3.65 4.82 7.42
CA GLY A 66 -3.29 5.89 8.34
C GLY A 66 -4.28 6.02 9.52
N LEU A 67 -5.57 6.02 9.19
CA LEU A 67 -6.66 6.08 10.15
C LEU A 67 -6.61 4.91 11.15
N PHE A 68 -6.60 3.68 10.65
CA PHE A 68 -6.72 2.48 11.50
C PHE A 68 -5.42 2.07 12.19
N ILE A 69 -4.26 2.36 11.59
CA ILE A 69 -2.97 2.04 12.19
C ILE A 69 -2.67 3.00 13.34
N THR A 70 -2.97 4.29 13.17
CA THR A 70 -2.91 5.26 14.28
C THR A 70 -3.90 4.88 15.37
N ALA A 71 -5.14 4.53 15.01
CA ALA A 71 -6.13 4.05 15.97
C ALA A 71 -5.66 2.82 16.73
N SER A 72 -5.10 1.85 16.03
CA SER A 72 -4.63 0.62 16.64
C SER A 72 -3.40 0.87 17.51
N PHE A 73 -2.49 1.78 17.16
CA PHE A 73 -1.37 2.11 18.05
C PHE A 73 -1.86 2.73 19.36
N VAL A 74 -2.71 3.76 19.28
CA VAL A 74 -3.23 4.48 20.46
C VAL A 74 -4.04 3.57 21.38
N ASN A 75 -4.77 2.60 20.83
CA ASN A 75 -5.60 1.67 21.60
C ASN A 75 -4.91 0.33 21.91
N SER A 76 -3.66 0.11 21.48
CA SER A 76 -2.98 -1.16 21.72
C SER A 76 -2.59 -1.32 23.20
N PRO A 77 -2.77 -2.50 23.80
CA PRO A 77 -2.41 -2.74 25.20
C PRO A 77 -0.90 -2.75 25.42
N SER A 78 -0.11 -3.07 24.38
CA SER A 78 1.35 -3.03 24.44
C SER A 78 1.97 -2.75 23.06
N ARG A 79 3.20 -2.26 23.09
CA ARG A 79 4.02 -2.02 21.88
C ARG A 79 4.32 -3.31 21.12
N GLN A 80 4.49 -4.42 21.84
CA GLN A 80 4.70 -5.75 21.24
C GLN A 80 3.46 -6.23 20.51
N ALA A 81 2.27 -6.06 21.11
CA ALA A 81 1.01 -6.43 20.48
C ALA A 81 0.80 -5.67 19.16
N PHE A 82 1.14 -4.37 19.13
CA PHE A 82 1.11 -3.59 17.89
C PHE A 82 1.98 -4.21 16.79
N ILE A 83 3.25 -4.52 17.08
CA ILE A 83 4.18 -5.11 16.10
C ILE A 83 3.67 -6.45 15.59
N ILE A 84 3.26 -7.34 16.49
CA ILE A 84 2.78 -8.69 16.15
C ILE A 84 1.59 -8.59 15.19
N MET A 85 0.62 -7.72 15.49
CA MET A 85 -0.54 -7.50 14.62
C MET A 85 -0.17 -7.01 13.20
N ARG A 86 0.98 -6.38 13.01
CA ARG A 86 1.45 -5.96 11.68
C ARG A 86 2.21 -7.04 10.95
N ILE A 87 3.00 -7.82 11.67
CA ILE A 87 3.67 -8.99 11.10
C ILE A 87 2.63 -9.96 10.53
N PHE A 88 1.62 -10.32 11.33
CA PHE A 88 0.55 -11.22 10.90
C PHE A 88 -0.39 -10.64 9.84
N ARG A 89 -0.39 -9.31 9.66
CA ARG A 89 -1.17 -8.66 8.60
C ARG A 89 -0.52 -8.79 7.22
N ILE A 90 0.82 -8.70 7.14
CA ILE A 90 1.53 -8.64 5.85
C ILE A 90 2.17 -9.97 5.48
N TRP A 91 2.95 -10.56 6.39
CA TRP A 91 3.84 -11.67 6.04
C TRP A 91 3.12 -12.96 5.62
N PRO A 92 2.02 -13.41 6.27
CA PRO A 92 1.36 -14.64 5.87
C PRO A 92 0.90 -14.63 4.41
N ALA A 93 0.20 -13.58 4.00
CA ALA A 93 -0.29 -13.43 2.63
C ALA A 93 0.86 -13.25 1.62
N LEU A 94 1.87 -12.44 1.97
CA LEU A 94 3.05 -12.21 1.15
C LEU A 94 3.85 -13.50 0.91
N ILE A 95 4.10 -14.29 1.95
CA ILE A 95 4.84 -15.54 1.87
C ILE A 95 4.09 -16.52 0.98
N VAL A 96 2.79 -16.74 1.23
CA VAL A 96 1.97 -17.64 0.43
C VAL A 96 1.94 -17.21 -1.03
N CYS A 97 1.67 -15.93 -1.30
CA CYS A 97 1.65 -15.38 -2.66
C CYS A 97 2.99 -15.56 -3.37
N THR A 98 4.11 -15.27 -2.69
CA THR A 98 5.46 -15.38 -3.26
C THR A 98 5.83 -16.85 -3.53
N ILE A 99 5.52 -17.76 -2.60
CA ILE A 99 5.74 -19.20 -2.77
C ILE A 99 4.93 -19.73 -3.95
N VAL A 100 3.64 -19.43 -4.01
CA VAL A 100 2.77 -19.84 -5.12
C VAL A 100 3.31 -19.28 -6.44
N THR A 101 3.72 -18.02 -6.47
CA THR A 101 4.29 -17.41 -7.67
C THR A 101 5.57 -18.11 -8.12
N VAL A 102 6.49 -18.40 -7.20
CA VAL A 102 7.81 -18.96 -7.52
C VAL A 102 7.75 -20.45 -7.87
N PHE A 103 6.97 -21.24 -7.13
CA PHE A 103 7.00 -22.70 -7.22
C PHE A 103 5.85 -23.29 -8.06
N LEU A 104 4.75 -22.57 -8.23
CA LEU A 104 3.62 -23.03 -9.05
C LEU A 104 3.51 -22.25 -10.36
N VAL A 105 3.36 -20.92 -10.29
CA VAL A 105 3.13 -20.10 -11.48
C VAL A 105 4.38 -20.04 -12.37
N GLY A 106 5.53 -19.77 -11.76
CA GLY A 106 6.80 -19.60 -12.48
C GLY A 106 7.17 -20.77 -13.39
N PRO A 107 7.25 -22.03 -12.89
CA PRO A 107 7.60 -23.19 -13.70
C PRO A 107 6.59 -23.53 -14.80
N VAL A 108 5.32 -23.17 -14.61
CA VAL A 108 4.24 -23.43 -15.58
C VAL A 108 4.21 -22.39 -16.70
N VAL A 109 4.49 -21.12 -16.37
CA VAL A 109 4.34 -19.99 -17.30
C VAL A 109 5.66 -19.58 -17.95
N SER A 110 6.80 -19.84 -17.31
CA SER A 110 8.12 -19.49 -17.85
C SER A 110 8.41 -20.26 -19.14
N LYS A 111 9.09 -19.60 -20.08
CA LYS A 111 9.60 -20.21 -21.33
C LYS A 111 10.84 -21.09 -21.10
N LEU A 112 11.41 -21.08 -19.90
CA LEU A 112 12.59 -21.87 -19.53
C LEU A 112 12.19 -23.29 -19.13
N THR A 113 13.11 -24.25 -19.26
CA THR A 113 12.90 -25.56 -18.64
C THR A 113 12.90 -25.42 -17.11
N VAL A 114 12.20 -26.32 -16.41
CA VAL A 114 12.13 -26.33 -14.94
C VAL A 114 13.52 -26.28 -14.30
N PHE A 115 14.47 -27.03 -14.85
CA PHE A 115 15.87 -27.03 -14.39
C PHE A 115 16.54 -25.65 -14.58
N GLN A 116 16.42 -25.04 -15.75
CA GLN A 116 16.99 -23.72 -16.01
C GLN A 116 16.36 -22.63 -15.13
N TYR A 117 15.04 -22.71 -14.89
CA TYR A 117 14.31 -21.77 -14.05
C TYR A 117 14.80 -21.81 -12.59
N PHE A 118 14.91 -23.01 -11.98
CA PHE A 118 15.38 -23.13 -10.60
C PHE A 118 16.89 -22.98 -10.45
N ASN A 119 17.68 -23.17 -11.50
CA ASN A 119 19.12 -22.87 -11.48
C ASN A 119 19.42 -21.37 -11.63
N SER A 120 18.41 -20.55 -11.95
CA SER A 120 18.57 -19.11 -12.09
C SER A 120 18.66 -18.41 -10.74
N LYS A 121 19.69 -17.56 -10.57
CA LYS A 121 19.83 -16.68 -9.40
C LYS A 121 18.67 -15.70 -9.26
N ILE A 122 17.99 -15.36 -10.35
CA ILE A 122 16.86 -14.41 -10.35
C ILE A 122 15.68 -15.00 -9.57
N THR A 123 15.38 -16.29 -9.74
CA THR A 123 14.28 -16.99 -9.06
C THR A 123 14.42 -16.92 -7.54
N TRP A 124 15.61 -17.25 -7.03
CA TRP A 124 15.89 -17.22 -5.58
C TRP A 124 15.99 -15.80 -5.04
N SER A 125 16.54 -14.87 -5.82
CA SER A 125 16.57 -13.45 -5.50
C SER A 125 15.16 -12.88 -5.38
N TYR A 126 14.24 -13.24 -6.29
CA TYR A 126 12.83 -12.86 -6.22
C TYR A 126 12.17 -13.37 -4.95
N LEU A 127 12.33 -14.67 -4.64
CA LEU A 127 11.77 -15.28 -3.44
C LEU A 127 12.24 -14.58 -2.16
N PHE A 128 13.57 -14.46 -1.99
CA PHE A 128 14.15 -13.91 -0.77
C PHE A 128 13.83 -12.42 -0.62
N ARG A 129 14.04 -11.61 -1.66
CA ARG A 129 13.85 -10.15 -1.60
C ARG A 129 12.40 -9.76 -1.41
N ASN A 130 11.45 -10.52 -1.96
CA ASN A 130 10.03 -10.23 -1.78
C ASN A 130 9.56 -10.61 -0.38
N ILE A 131 9.95 -11.78 0.15
CA ILE A 131 9.58 -12.19 1.52
C ILE A 131 10.18 -11.25 2.57
N THR A 132 11.42 -10.80 2.37
CA THR A 132 12.08 -9.85 3.29
C THR A 132 11.69 -8.40 3.03
N LEU A 133 10.92 -8.12 1.97
CA LEU A 133 10.60 -6.77 1.49
C LEU A 133 11.84 -5.90 1.25
N GLN A 134 13.00 -6.52 1.02
CA GLN A 134 14.27 -5.84 0.75
C GLN A 134 14.48 -5.69 -0.74
N ASN A 135 14.27 -4.48 -1.27
CA ASN A 135 14.45 -4.18 -2.70
C ASN A 135 13.66 -5.17 -3.57
N VAL A 136 12.33 -5.06 -3.43
CA VAL A 136 11.31 -5.89 -4.07
C VAL A 136 11.64 -6.09 -5.54
N ARG A 137 11.52 -7.35 -5.99
CA ARG A 137 11.75 -7.76 -7.36
C ARG A 137 10.41 -8.08 -8.01
N PHE A 138 10.21 -7.51 -9.18
CA PHE A 138 8.96 -7.68 -9.94
C PHE A 138 9.06 -8.76 -11.02
N PHE A 139 10.25 -9.27 -11.32
CA PHE A 139 10.51 -10.14 -12.47
C PHE A 139 11.03 -11.53 -12.08
N LEU A 140 10.56 -12.54 -12.81
CA LEU A 140 11.07 -13.90 -12.80
C LEU A 140 11.64 -14.26 -14.18
N PRO A 141 12.60 -15.20 -14.26
CA PRO A 141 13.29 -15.47 -15.52
C PRO A 141 12.35 -16.16 -16.53
N GLY A 142 12.36 -15.66 -17.78
CA GLY A 142 11.62 -16.23 -18.91
C GLY A 142 10.11 -16.03 -18.86
N MET A 143 9.61 -15.05 -18.10
CA MET A 143 8.18 -14.74 -17.99
C MET A 143 7.87 -13.37 -18.58
N PHE A 144 6.76 -13.27 -19.33
CA PHE A 144 6.15 -12.01 -19.77
C PHE A 144 7.05 -11.04 -20.56
N ASP A 145 8.07 -11.54 -21.26
CA ASP A 145 8.98 -10.69 -22.07
C ASP A 145 8.27 -9.91 -23.19
N ALA A 146 7.13 -10.43 -23.67
CA ALA A 146 6.37 -9.86 -24.78
C ALA A 146 5.13 -9.07 -24.34
N ASN A 147 4.90 -8.92 -23.02
CA ASN A 147 3.78 -8.15 -22.49
C ASN A 147 4.00 -6.64 -22.65
N HIS A 148 2.92 -5.86 -22.56
CA HIS A 148 2.99 -4.40 -22.63
C HIS A 148 3.86 -3.80 -21.51
N ASP A 149 3.72 -4.33 -20.28
CA ASP A 149 4.68 -4.13 -19.20
C ASP A 149 5.62 -5.35 -19.13
N PRO A 150 6.81 -5.26 -19.77
CA PRO A 150 7.64 -6.44 -20.01
C PRO A 150 8.28 -6.94 -18.70
N ARG A 151 8.18 -8.25 -18.49
CA ARG A 151 8.78 -9.01 -17.38
C ARG A 151 8.15 -8.79 -16.00
N THR A 152 7.19 -7.89 -15.86
CA THR A 152 6.51 -7.65 -14.58
C THR A 152 5.56 -8.80 -14.27
N VAL A 153 5.84 -9.54 -13.19
CA VAL A 153 5.05 -10.66 -12.69
C VAL A 153 4.11 -10.21 -11.58
N ASN A 154 4.61 -9.39 -10.65
CA ASN A 154 3.82 -8.92 -9.51
C ASN A 154 4.14 -7.47 -9.19
N GLY A 155 3.71 -6.58 -10.09
CA GLY A 155 3.82 -5.13 -9.92
C GLY A 155 3.30 -4.63 -8.57
N PRO A 156 2.09 -5.04 -8.10
CA PRO A 156 1.49 -4.54 -6.86
C PRO A 156 2.34 -4.69 -5.57
N LEU A 157 3.37 -5.54 -5.55
CA LEU A 157 4.25 -5.70 -4.38
C LEU A 157 4.95 -4.41 -3.93
N TRP A 158 5.04 -3.41 -4.79
CA TRP A 158 5.76 -2.17 -4.50
C TRP A 158 5.19 -1.38 -3.33
N THR A 159 3.90 -1.51 -3.05
CA THR A 159 3.24 -0.77 -1.97
C THR A 159 3.59 -1.31 -0.59
N LEU A 160 3.97 -2.59 -0.49
CA LEU A 160 4.20 -3.26 0.80
C LEU A 160 5.39 -2.68 1.58
N PRO A 161 6.58 -2.43 1.00
CA PRO A 161 7.66 -1.75 1.71
C PRO A 161 7.26 -0.35 2.22
N VAL A 162 6.47 0.38 1.42
CA VAL A 162 5.98 1.72 1.79
C VAL A 162 5.01 1.62 2.98
N GLU A 163 4.09 0.65 2.96
CA GLU A 163 3.15 0.39 4.05
C GLU A 163 3.89 -0.02 5.35
N VAL A 164 4.89 -0.90 5.25
CA VAL A 164 5.75 -1.27 6.40
C VAL A 164 6.52 -0.05 6.93
N GLY A 165 7.03 0.81 6.05
CA GLY A 165 7.66 2.07 6.43
C GLY A 165 6.71 2.98 7.22
N CYS A 166 5.45 3.09 6.81
CA CYS A 166 4.43 3.86 7.53
C CYS A 166 4.13 3.26 8.92
N TYR A 167 4.12 1.94 9.04
CA TYR A 167 3.94 1.27 10.34
C TYR A 167 5.11 1.54 11.27
N PHE A 168 6.33 1.45 10.75
CA PHE A 168 7.55 1.74 11.49
C PHE A 168 7.56 3.21 11.96
N LEU A 169 7.22 4.16 11.07
CA LEU A 169 7.12 5.57 11.42
C LEU A 169 6.09 5.82 12.53
N THR A 170 4.91 5.21 12.41
CA THR A 170 3.86 5.31 13.45
C THR A 170 4.38 4.78 14.79
N PHE A 171 5.11 3.66 14.77
CA PHE A 171 5.70 3.07 15.97
C PHE A 171 6.73 4.00 16.63
N ILE A 172 7.64 4.59 15.85
CA ILE A 172 8.64 5.55 16.34
C ILE A 172 7.98 6.80 16.92
N MET A 173 7.04 7.41 16.19
CA MET A 173 6.25 8.55 16.69
C MET A 173 5.54 8.22 18.00
N GLY A 174 5.01 7.00 18.10
CA GLY A 174 4.37 6.50 19.29
C GLY A 174 5.30 6.33 20.48
N ILE A 175 6.52 5.80 20.29
CA ILE A 175 7.54 5.71 21.33
C ILE A 175 7.98 7.11 21.78
N MET A 176 8.15 8.03 20.83
CA MET A 176 8.46 9.45 21.08
C MET A 176 7.29 10.22 21.70
N CYS A 177 6.18 9.54 22.02
CA CYS A 177 5.01 10.13 22.65
C CYS A 177 4.34 11.24 21.83
N VAL A 178 4.53 11.27 20.51
CA VAL A 178 3.94 12.28 19.61
C VAL A 178 2.42 12.33 19.79
N PHE A 179 1.77 11.16 19.89
CA PHE A 179 0.31 11.02 20.02
C PHE A 179 -0.26 11.47 21.37
N LYS A 180 0.56 11.84 22.36
CA LYS A 180 0.07 12.34 23.67
C LYS A 180 -0.57 13.72 23.54
N GLU A 181 0.08 14.61 22.78
CA GLU A 181 -0.37 15.98 22.58
C GLU A 181 -0.99 16.16 21.20
N LYS A 182 -2.32 16.40 21.17
CA LYS A 182 -3.09 16.44 19.92
C LYS A 182 -2.55 17.46 18.93
N TRP A 183 -2.23 18.67 19.39
CA TRP A 183 -1.81 19.76 18.52
C TRP A 183 -0.38 19.59 18.01
N PHE A 184 0.48 18.94 18.81
CA PHE A 184 1.81 18.56 18.37
C PHE A 184 1.74 17.51 17.26
N THR A 185 0.87 16.51 17.40
CA THR A 185 0.61 15.52 16.34
C THR A 185 0.07 16.19 15.07
N VAL A 186 -0.88 17.12 15.20
CA VAL A 186 -1.44 17.86 14.06
C VAL A 186 -0.35 18.66 13.35
N LEU A 187 0.50 19.36 14.11
CA LEU A 187 1.61 20.12 13.55
C LEU A 187 2.56 19.23 12.76
N ILE A 188 2.99 18.08 13.31
CA ILE A 188 3.90 17.15 12.64
C ILE A 188 3.31 16.64 11.33
N PHE A 189 2.12 16.05 11.35
CA PHE A 189 1.55 15.48 10.13
C PHE A 189 1.21 16.55 9.09
N THR A 190 0.71 17.70 9.50
CA THR A 190 0.47 18.83 8.58
C THR A 190 1.79 19.28 7.95
N THR A 191 2.86 19.39 8.74
CA THR A 191 4.19 19.74 8.23
C THR A 191 4.69 18.71 7.24
N LEU A 192 4.57 17.41 7.53
CA LEU A 192 4.97 16.34 6.61
C LEU A 192 4.19 16.36 5.29
N ILE A 193 2.88 16.65 5.34
CA ILE A 193 2.04 16.80 4.15
C ILE A 193 2.46 18.03 3.35
N LEU A 194 2.70 19.17 4.00
CA LEU A 194 3.15 20.39 3.33
C LEU A 194 4.53 20.22 2.72
N LEU A 195 5.48 19.62 3.43
CA LEU A 195 6.81 19.33 2.92
C LEU A 195 6.76 18.46 1.65
N TYR A 196 5.83 17.50 1.61
CA TYR A 196 5.56 16.71 0.40
C TYR A 196 5.00 17.58 -0.73
N ALA A 197 4.00 18.41 -0.45
CA ALA A 197 3.37 19.28 -1.44
C ALA A 197 4.36 20.29 -2.06
N PHE A 198 5.26 20.86 -1.25
CA PHE A 198 6.25 21.85 -1.69
C PHE A 198 7.50 21.26 -2.34
N ASN A 199 7.85 20.00 -2.06
CA ASN A 199 9.05 19.35 -2.60
C ASN A 199 8.70 18.13 -3.50
N TYR A 200 7.55 18.18 -4.17
CA TYR A 200 7.01 17.06 -4.94
C TYR A 200 8.02 16.44 -5.92
N GLU A 201 8.88 17.24 -6.55
CA GLU A 201 9.91 16.76 -7.49
C GLU A 201 11.20 16.26 -6.84
N GLN A 202 11.59 16.79 -5.66
CA GLN A 202 12.90 16.53 -5.05
C GLN A 202 12.86 15.51 -3.90
N LEU A 203 11.74 15.43 -3.15
CA LEU A 203 11.79 14.76 -1.86
C LEU A 203 11.81 13.23 -1.99
N PHE A 204 11.09 12.61 -2.93
CA PHE A 204 11.14 11.14 -3.10
C PHE A 204 10.59 10.65 -4.45
N ILE A 205 11.16 9.53 -4.92
CA ILE A 205 10.81 8.76 -6.13
C ILE A 205 9.30 8.42 -6.14
N TYR A 206 8.65 8.40 -7.32
CA TYR A 206 7.22 8.07 -7.58
C TYR A 206 6.54 7.08 -6.62
N TRP A 207 7.27 6.09 -6.10
CA TRP A 207 6.81 5.09 -5.14
C TRP A 207 6.32 5.65 -3.78
N ASN A 208 6.55 6.92 -3.43
CA ASN A 208 6.10 7.48 -2.16
C ASN A 208 4.82 8.33 -2.24
N LYS A 209 4.19 8.43 -3.42
CA LYS A 209 2.94 9.17 -3.62
C LYS A 209 1.81 8.86 -2.61
N PRO A 210 1.64 7.62 -2.12
CA PRO A 210 0.56 7.32 -1.17
C PRO A 210 0.79 7.80 0.28
N VAL A 211 2.02 8.15 0.65
CA VAL A 211 2.41 8.43 2.05
C VAL A 211 1.67 9.64 2.66
N PRO A 212 1.47 10.78 1.96
CA PRO A 212 0.69 11.90 2.48
C PRO A 212 -0.76 11.53 2.80
N PHE A 213 -1.36 10.61 2.04
CA PHE A 213 -2.71 10.11 2.34
C PHE A 213 -2.74 9.32 3.64
N PHE A 214 -1.70 8.52 3.92
CA PHE A 214 -1.54 7.90 5.24
C PHE A 214 -1.44 8.94 6.37
N PHE A 215 -0.72 10.04 6.17
CA PHE A 215 -0.68 11.13 7.15
C PHE A 215 -2.03 11.82 7.31
N ALA A 216 -2.75 12.07 6.23
CA ALA A 216 -4.11 12.61 6.26
C ALA A 216 -5.08 11.70 7.02
N GLY A 217 -4.99 10.38 6.81
CA GLY A 217 -5.76 9.39 7.56
C GLY A 217 -5.42 9.40 9.05
N SER A 218 -4.14 9.52 9.39
CA SER A 218 -3.66 9.62 10.77
C SER A 218 -4.20 10.89 11.44
N LEU A 219 -4.18 12.04 10.75
CA LEU A 219 -4.80 13.29 11.20
C LEU A 219 -6.30 13.14 11.41
N ALA A 220 -7.00 12.47 10.49
CA ALA A 220 -8.43 12.22 10.60
C ALA A 220 -8.75 11.44 11.89
N TYR A 221 -7.92 10.48 12.28
CA TYR A 221 -8.10 9.76 13.54
C TYR A 221 -7.89 10.66 14.77
N ILE A 222 -6.88 11.52 14.76
CA ILE A 222 -6.58 12.44 15.86
C ILE A 222 -7.70 13.47 16.02
N LEU A 223 -8.22 13.97 14.89
CA LEU A 223 -9.29 14.98 14.83
C LEU A 223 -10.71 14.38 14.80
N ARG A 224 -10.86 13.06 14.97
CA ARG A 224 -12.14 12.34 14.86
C ARG A 224 -13.31 12.89 15.67
N LYS A 225 -13.02 13.63 16.75
CA LYS A 225 -14.02 14.27 17.63
C LYS A 225 -14.62 15.57 17.05
N TYR A 226 -13.92 16.16 16.09
CA TYR A 226 -14.23 17.44 15.45
C TYR A 226 -14.73 17.26 14.01
N ILE A 227 -14.40 16.13 13.37
CA ILE A 227 -14.87 15.82 12.02
C ILE A 227 -16.33 15.35 12.10
N ILE A 228 -17.21 16.13 11.49
CA ILE A 228 -18.64 15.86 11.35
C ILE A 228 -18.87 15.26 9.96
N ILE A 229 -19.58 14.13 9.93
CA ILE A 229 -20.08 13.48 8.73
C ILE A 229 -21.58 13.73 8.73
N ASP A 230 -22.04 14.56 7.79
CA ASP A 230 -23.46 14.65 7.44
C ASP A 230 -23.73 13.72 6.26
N TYR A 231 -24.85 13.01 6.35
CA TYR A 231 -25.39 12.15 5.30
C TYR A 231 -26.61 12.84 4.70
#